data_AF-A0A440VMY2-F1
#
_entry.id   AF-A0A440VMY2-F1
#
_cell.length_a   1.000
_cell.length_b   1.000
_cell.length_c   1.000
_cell.angle_alpha   90.00
_cell.angle_beta   90.00
_cell.angle_gamma   90.00
#
_symmetry.space_group_name_H-M   'P 1'
#
loop_
_entity.id
_entity.type
_entity.pdbx_description
1 polymer ?
#
loop_
_entity_poly.entity_id
_entity_poly.type
_entity_poly.pdbx_seq_one_letter_code
_entity_poly.pdbx_strand_id
1 'polypeptide(L)'
;LNAEANGVAIIIIGEDISACPPPSVDIVLAGDVFYGQAVARRIVPFLDRCLAAGIEVLVGDPGRAWLPRRRLRLLGEYQVPDVGGNGGSAPKPSGIFAFLPSEP
;
A
#
# COMPACT_ATOMS: atom_id res chain seq x y z
N LEU A 1 7.97 14.69 13.71
CA LEU A 1 6.63 14.61 14.35
C LEU A 1 6.18 13.17 14.59
N ASN A 2 5.67 12.41 13.62
CA ASN A 2 5.15 11.04 13.90
C ASN A 2 6.23 10.03 14.32
N ALA A 3 7.35 9.98 13.61
CA ALA A 3 8.45 9.06 13.92
C ALA A 3 9.01 9.31 15.33
N GLU A 4 9.27 10.57 15.65
CA GLU A 4 9.71 11.03 16.98
C GLU A 4 8.69 10.70 18.07
N ALA A 5 7.39 10.95 17.85
CA ALA A 5 6.34 10.63 18.82
C ALA A 5 6.22 9.13 19.11
N ASN A 6 6.64 8.27 18.18
CA ASN A 6 6.65 6.81 18.35
C ASN A 6 8.04 6.26 18.70
N GLY A 7 9.06 7.11 18.85
CA GLY A 7 10.43 6.67 19.17
C GLY A 7 11.07 5.80 18.08
N VAL A 8 10.65 5.93 16.82
CA VAL A 8 11.16 5.13 15.70
C VAL A 8 12.01 5.98 14.77
N ALA A 9 13.05 5.38 14.20
CA ALA A 9 13.82 5.96 13.11
C ALA A 9 13.13 5.67 11.78
N ILE A 10 13.09 6.66 10.89
CA ILE A 10 12.61 6.50 9.52
C ILE A 10 13.62 7.07 8.53
N ILE A 11 13.70 6.45 7.37
CA ILE A 11 14.40 6.98 6.20
C ILE A 11 13.33 7.42 5.22
N ILE A 12 13.40 8.66 4.76
CA ILE A 12 12.46 9.22 3.78
C ILE A 12 13.15 9.19 2.42
N ILE A 13 12.47 8.59 1.45
CA ILE A 13 12.88 8.56 0.04
C ILE A 13 11.90 9.45 -0.71
N GLY A 14 12.40 10.52 -1.32
CA GLY A 14 11.59 11.51 -2.04
C GLY A 14 11.53 11.27 -3.55
N GLU A 15 12.30 10.29 -4.02
CA GLU A 15 12.43 9.90 -5.41
C GLU A 15 11.36 8.88 -5.83
N ASP A 16 11.13 8.76 -7.15
CA ASP A 16 10.24 7.73 -7.69
C ASP A 16 10.91 6.35 -7.57
N ILE A 17 10.47 5.55 -6.59
CA ILE A 17 10.94 4.19 -6.36
C ILE A 17 10.30 3.15 -7.31
N SER A 18 9.28 3.53 -8.08
CA SER A 18 8.50 2.57 -8.89
C SER A 18 9.32 1.93 -10.02
N ALA A 19 10.44 2.53 -10.40
CA ALA A 19 11.40 2.00 -11.37
C ALA A 19 12.64 1.37 -10.72
N CYS A 20 12.80 1.46 -9.40
CA CYS A 20 13.95 0.93 -8.68
C CYS A 20 13.89 -0.60 -8.52
N PRO A 21 15.04 -1.26 -8.27
CA PRO A 21 15.03 -2.66 -7.82
C PRO A 21 14.31 -2.80 -6.47
N PRO A 22 13.84 -4.03 -6.13
CA PRO A 22 13.27 -4.30 -4.82
C PRO A 22 14.24 -3.95 -3.68
N PRO A 23 13.75 -3.34 -2.59
CA PRO A 23 14.57 -3.07 -1.41
C PRO A 23 14.89 -4.37 -0.66
N SER A 24 15.96 -4.37 0.16
CA SER A 24 16.31 -5.50 1.02
C SER A 24 15.50 -5.44 2.32
N VAL A 25 14.22 -5.80 2.27
CA VAL A 25 13.30 -5.81 3.41
C VAL A 25 12.46 -7.09 3.40
N ASP A 26 11.90 -7.45 4.55
CA ASP A 26 11.03 -8.62 4.66
C ASP A 26 9.61 -8.33 4.14
N ILE A 27 9.12 -7.09 4.35
CA ILE A 27 7.74 -6.69 4.03
C ILE A 27 7.70 -5.29 3.41
N VAL A 28 6.87 -5.14 2.36
CA VAL A 28 6.45 -3.85 1.80
C VAL A 28 5.00 -3.59 2.17
N LEU A 29 4.77 -2.44 2.82
CA LEU A 29 3.43 -1.94 3.13
C LEU A 29 3.05 -0.82 2.14
N ALA A 30 2.00 -1.03 1.35
CA ALA A 30 1.51 -0.07 0.36
C ALA A 30 0.15 0.49 0.79
N GLY A 31 0.15 1.71 1.34
CA GLY A 31 -1.08 2.41 1.76
C GLY A 31 -1.55 3.42 0.71
N ASP A 32 -2.83 3.36 0.33
CA ASP A 32 -3.51 4.30 -0.58
C ASP A 32 -2.71 4.60 -1.87
N VAL A 33 -2.10 3.59 -2.49
CA VAL A 33 -1.35 3.74 -3.76
C VAL A 33 -2.23 3.56 -5.01
N PHE A 34 -3.51 3.20 -4.82
CA PHE A 34 -4.48 2.96 -5.88
C PHE A 34 -5.49 4.10 -6.07
N TYR A 35 -5.22 5.28 -5.50
CA TYR A 35 -6.06 6.47 -5.64
C TYR A 35 -6.19 6.98 -7.09
N GLY A 36 -5.23 6.66 -7.96
CA GLY A 36 -5.23 7.09 -9.36
C GLY A 36 -4.65 6.04 -10.31
N GLN A 37 -5.19 5.98 -11.52
CA GLN A 37 -4.80 4.99 -12.52
C GLN A 37 -3.31 5.05 -12.87
N ALA A 38 -2.77 6.27 -13.01
CA ALA A 38 -1.35 6.47 -13.36
C ALA A 38 -0.41 5.95 -12.27
N VAL A 39 -0.78 6.13 -10.99
CA VAL A 39 -0.01 5.64 -9.84
C VAL A 39 -0.11 4.12 -9.76
N ALA A 40 -1.33 3.57 -9.88
CA ALA A 40 -1.56 2.13 -9.91
C ALA A 40 -0.72 1.44 -10.99
N ARG A 41 -0.65 2.01 -12.21
CA ARG A 41 0.15 1.48 -13.32
C ARG A 41 1.65 1.46 -13.05
N ARG A 42 2.17 2.39 -12.25
CA ARG A 42 3.59 2.45 -11.89
C ARG A 42 3.92 1.55 -10.71
N ILE A 43 3.07 1.52 -9.69
CA ILE A 43 3.35 0.79 -8.46
C ILE A 43 3.18 -0.71 -8.63
N VAL A 44 2.20 -1.19 -9.42
CA VAL A 44 1.96 -2.63 -9.61
C VAL A 44 3.22 -3.37 -10.11
N PRO A 45 3.91 -2.92 -11.17
CA PRO A 45 5.17 -3.53 -11.58
C PRO A 45 6.27 -3.53 -10.50
N PHE A 46 6.29 -2.52 -9.62
CA PHE A 46 7.23 -2.49 -8.50
C PHE A 46 6.87 -3.55 -7.45
N LEU A 47 5.60 -3.66 -7.09
CA LEU A 47 5.13 -4.71 -6.17
C LEU A 47 5.37 -6.11 -6.75
N ASP A 48 5.21 -6.29 -8.06
CA ASP A 48 5.53 -7.54 -8.76
C ASP A 48 7.01 -7.92 -8.59
N ARG A 49 7.92 -6.96 -8.75
CA ARG A 49 9.35 -7.20 -8.51
C ARG A 49 9.64 -7.53 -7.04
N CYS A 50 8.93 -6.90 -6.10
CA CYS A 50 9.07 -7.21 -4.67
C CYS A 50 8.64 -8.65 -4.37
N LEU A 51 7.48 -9.07 -4.87
CA LEU A 51 7.01 -10.45 -4.74
C LEU A 51 8.00 -11.45 -5.37
N ALA A 52 8.52 -11.15 -6.56
CA ALA A 52 9.50 -11.99 -7.24
C ALA A 52 10.83 -12.12 -6.46
N ALA A 53 11.18 -11.12 -5.65
CA ALA A 53 12.31 -11.15 -4.73
C ALA A 53 12.02 -11.88 -3.41
N GLY A 54 10.82 -12.44 -3.23
CA GLY A 54 10.42 -13.15 -2.00
C GLY A 54 9.95 -12.22 -0.88
N ILE A 55 9.71 -10.94 -1.17
CA ILE A 55 9.25 -9.95 -0.19
C ILE A 55 7.73 -10.03 -0.06
N GLU A 56 7.22 -10.03 1.18
CA GLU A 56 5.78 -9.99 1.42
C GLU A 56 5.23 -8.58 1.10
N VAL A 57 4.10 -8.51 0.41
CA VAL A 57 3.46 -7.23 0.06
C VAL A 57 2.06 -7.16 0.65
N LEU A 58 1.84 -6.17 1.51
CA LEU A 58 0.53 -5.86 2.08
C LEU A 58 0.01 -4.53 1.56
N VAL A 59 -1.26 -4.51 1.16
CA VAL A 59 -1.96 -3.33 0.66
C VAL A 59 -3.00 -2.90 1.69
N GLY A 60 -2.96 -1.64 2.10
CA GLY A 60 -4.01 -0.99 2.89
C GLY A 60 -4.80 -0.02 2.02
N ASP A 61 -6.10 -0.24 1.85
CA ASP A 61 -6.91 0.58 0.94
C ASP A 61 -8.42 0.57 1.30
N PRO A 62 -9.13 1.71 1.21
CA PRO A 62 -10.57 1.82 1.46
C PRO A 62 -11.47 1.35 0.30
N GLY A 63 -10.93 0.64 -0.69
CA GLY A 63 -11.71 0.14 -1.83
C GLY A 63 -11.63 1.02 -3.09
N ARG A 64 -10.52 1.74 -3.30
CA ARG A 64 -10.28 2.62 -4.45
C ARG A 64 -10.56 1.93 -5.79
N ALA A 65 -10.93 2.75 -6.79
CA ALA A 65 -11.36 2.28 -8.10
C ALA A 65 -10.32 1.40 -8.82
N TRP A 66 -9.03 1.70 -8.63
CA TRP A 66 -7.93 1.06 -9.35
C TRP A 66 -7.27 -0.10 -8.61
N LEU A 67 -7.88 -0.59 -7.52
CA LEU A 67 -7.42 -1.80 -6.83
C LEU A 67 -7.45 -3.01 -7.78
N PRO A 68 -6.36 -3.79 -7.87
CA PRO A 68 -6.30 -5.02 -8.65
C PRO A 68 -6.98 -6.16 -7.89
N ARG A 69 -8.31 -6.08 -7.73
CA ARG A 69 -9.13 -6.97 -6.87
C ARG A 69 -8.85 -8.47 -7.03
N ARG A 70 -8.58 -8.93 -8.25
CA ARG A 70 -8.23 -10.35 -8.53
C ARG A 70 -6.92 -10.81 -7.89
N ARG A 71 -6.05 -9.87 -7.55
CA ARG A 71 -4.71 -10.10 -6.97
C ARG A 71 -4.67 -9.77 -5.48
N LEU A 72 -5.83 -9.62 -4.82
CA LEU A 72 -5.91 -9.24 -3.42
C LEU A 72 -6.62 -10.33 -2.63
N ARG A 73 -6.01 -10.75 -1.53
CA ARG A 73 -6.65 -11.60 -0.52
C ARG A 73 -6.83 -10.79 0.75
N LEU A 74 -8.08 -10.55 1.14
CA LEU A 74 -8.42 -9.81 2.36
C LEU A 74 -7.85 -10.53 3.59
N LEU A 75 -7.14 -9.78 4.43
CA LEU A 75 -6.58 -10.24 5.70
C LEU A 75 -7.35 -9.68 6.90
N GLY A 76 -7.89 -8.46 6.76
CA GLY A 76 -8.69 -7.82 7.78
C GLY A 76 -9.32 -6.54 7.27
N GLU A 77 -10.36 -6.08 7.95
CA GLU A 77 -11.06 -4.83 7.64
C GLU A 77 -11.24 -4.04 8.94
N TYR A 78 -11.01 -2.73 8.86
CA TYR A 78 -11.07 -1.82 10.00
C TYR A 78 -11.89 -0.59 9.64
N GLN A 79 -12.62 -0.05 10.62
CA GLN A 79 -13.28 1.24 10.49
C GLN A 79 -12.25 2.34 10.71
N VAL A 80 -11.87 3.04 9.64
CA VAL A 80 -10.85 4.09 9.69
C VAL A 80 -11.53 5.46 9.57
N PRO A 81 -11.22 6.41 10.47
CA PRO A 81 -11.69 7.79 10.33
C PRO A 81 -11.21 8.41 9.02
N ASP A 82 -12.06 9.21 8.37
CA ASP A 82 -11.66 9.94 7.16
C ASP A 82 -10.64 11.03 7.54
N VAL A 83 -9.36 10.81 7.22
CA VAL A 83 -8.27 11.77 7.50
C VAL A 83 -8.13 12.85 6.41
N GLY A 84 -8.94 12.80 5.35
CA GLY A 84 -8.85 13.71 4.19
C GLY A 84 -9.87 14.86 4.15
N GLY A 85 -10.78 14.94 5.13
CA GLY A 85 -11.80 16.00 5.24
C GLY A 85 -11.77 16.71 6.58
N ASN A 86 -12.56 17.77 6.75
CA ASN A 86 -12.70 18.62 7.95
C ASN A 86 -13.18 17.89 9.24
N GLY A 87 -12.68 16.69 9.54
CA GLY A 87 -12.90 15.98 10.81
C GLY A 87 -14.32 15.44 11.04
N GLY A 88 -15.15 15.34 10.00
CA GLY A 88 -16.61 15.10 10.17
C GLY A 88 -17.23 13.93 9.42
N SER A 89 -16.49 13.18 8.57
CA SER A 89 -17.10 12.05 7.84
C SER A 89 -17.11 10.78 8.69
N ALA A 90 -18.21 10.02 8.58
CA ALA A 90 -18.33 8.71 9.20
C ALA A 90 -17.14 7.81 8.82
N PRO A 91 -16.63 6.97 9.76
CA PRO A 91 -15.58 6.01 9.47
C PRO A 91 -15.95 5.16 8.25
N LYS A 92 -14.96 4.90 7.40
CA LYS A 92 -15.13 4.06 6.22
C LYS A 92 -14.40 2.73 6.43
N PRO A 93 -14.98 1.61 5.98
CA PRO A 93 -14.28 0.34 5.99
C PRO A 93 -13.02 0.44 5.13
N SER A 94 -11.89 0.05 5.70
CA SER A 94 -10.60 -0.05 5.02
C SER A 94 -10.03 -1.43 5.19
N GLY A 95 -9.70 -2.07 4.07
CA GLY A 95 -9.17 -3.42 4.04
C GLY A 95 -7.65 -3.43 4.08
N ILE A 96 -7.11 -4.46 4.73
CA ILE A 96 -5.72 -4.91 4.60
C ILE A 96 -5.74 -6.18 3.76
N PHE A 97 -4.93 -6.21 2.72
CA PHE A 97 -4.89 -7.29 1.74
C PHE A 97 -3.46 -7.81 1.56
N ALA A 98 -3.31 -9.13 1.43
CA ALA A 98 -2.11 -9.70 0.83
C ALA A 98 -2.18 -9.48 -0.69
N PHE A 99 -1.12 -8.91 -1.27
CA PHE A 99 -0.97 -8.76 -2.71
C PHE A 99 -0.36 -10.02 -3.31
N LEU A 100 -1.07 -10.64 -4.24
CA LEU A 100 -0.72 -11.94 -4.81
C LEU A 100 0.00 -11.77 -6.16
N PRO A 101 0.89 -12.69 -6.54
CA PRO A 101 1.46 -12.75 -7.88
C PRO A 101 0.38 -12.77 -8.96
N SER A 102 0.70 -12.27 -10.14
CA SER A 102 -0.14 -12.47 -11.33
C SER A 102 -0.30 -13.97 -11.58
N GLU A 103 -1.51 -14.41 -11.94
CA GLU A 103 -1.70 -15.76 -12.47
C GLU A 103 -0.81 -15.93 -13.72
N PRO A 104 -0.10 -17.06 -13.87
CA PRO A 104 0.74 -17.32 -15.04
C PRO A 104 -0.05 -17.40 -16.35
#